data_AF-A0A6V7KZJ5-F1
#
_entry.id   AF-A0A6V7KZJ5-F1
#
_cell.length_a   1.000
_cell.length_b   1.000
_cell.length_c   1.000
_cell.angle_alpha   90.00
_cell.angle_beta   90.00
_cell.angle_gamma   90.00
#
_symmetry.space_group_name_H-M   'P 1'
#
loop_
_entity.id
_entity.type
_entity.pdbx_description
1 polymer ?
#
loop_
_entity_poly.entity_id
_entity_poly.type
_entity_poly.pdbx_seq_one_letter_code
_entity_poly.pdbx_strand_id
1 'polypeptide(L)' 'CSVICGEGVSRRDVICVENSSGESKIISESNCTLPRPHTQQKCKMPACQAEWYTSDWTQ' A
#
# COMPACT_ATOMS: atom_id res chain seq x y z
N CYS A 1 -0.71 -6.18 -1.66
CA CYS A 1 -1.33 -5.38 -2.74
C CYS A 1 -2.84 -5.64 -2.71
N SER A 2 -3.68 -4.63 -2.97
CA SER A 2 -5.15 -4.74 -2.94
C SER A 2 -5.74 -5.59 -4.07
N VAL A 3 -4.93 -5.90 -5.08
CA VAL A 3 -5.29 -6.73 -6.23
C VAL A 3 -4.29 -7.88 -6.35
N ILE A 4 -4.72 -8.97 -7.00
CA ILE A 4 -3.87 -10.12 -7.33
C ILE A 4 -3.26 -10.03 -8.73
N CYS A 5 -3.80 -9.16 -9.59
CA CYS A 5 -3.34 -8.87 -10.94
C CYS A 5 -3.58 -7.39 -11.28
N GLY A 6 -2.85 -6.84 -12.25
CA GLY A 6 -2.97 -5.44 -12.67
C GLY A 6 -2.38 -4.43 -11.67
N GLU A 7 -2.91 -3.21 -11.67
CA GLU A 7 -2.49 -2.14 -10.77
C GLU A 7 -3.40 -2.10 -9.54
N GLY A 8 -2.79 -1.94 -8.37
CA GLY A 8 -3.54 -1.74 -7.12
C GLY A 8 -2.76 -0.90 -6.12
N VAL A 9 -3.21 -0.95 -4.87
CA VAL A 9 -2.64 -0.19 -3.77
C VAL A 9 -2.22 -1.13 -2.65
N SER A 10 -1.04 -0.93 -2.08
CA SER A 10 -0.59 -1.60 -0.87
C SER A 10 -0.52 -0.61 0.27
N ARG A 11 -0.94 -1.04 1.46
CA ARG A 11 -0.74 -0.28 2.69
C ARG A 11 0.59 -0.69 3.32
N ARG A 12 1.31 0.29 3.87
CA ARG A 12 2.53 0.12 4.66
C ARG A 12 2.35 0.80 6.01
N ASP A 13 2.95 0.22 7.02
CA ASP A 13 3.02 0.84 8.34
C ASP A 13 4.12 1.91 8.35
N VAL A 14 3.83 3.00 9.04
CA VAL A 14 4.72 4.14 9.18
C VAL A 14 4.91 4.36 10.67
N ILE A 15 6.15 4.20 11.13
CA ILE A 15 6.55 4.40 12.52
C ILE A 15 7.39 5.67 12.64
N CYS A 16 7.27 6.35 13.77
CA CYS A 16 8.13 7.48 14.09
C CYS A 16 9.41 6.97 14.75
N VAL A 17 10.55 7.36 14.21
CA VAL A 17 11.87 7.05 14.78
C VAL A 17 12.64 8.35 15.03
N GLU A 18 13.18 8.47 16.22
CA GLU A 18 14.12 9.53 16.59
C GLU A 18 15.53 8.94 16.55
N ASN A 19 16.45 9.64 15.89
CA ASN A 19 17.87 9.29 15.91
C ASN A 19 18.58 10.30 16.80
N SER A 20 18.96 9.86 18.00
CA SER A 20 19.70 10.67 18.95
C SER A 20 21.02 9.96 19.27
N SER A 21 22.14 10.66 19.07
CA SER A 21 23.47 10.18 19.48
C SER A 21 23.87 8.81 18.92
N GLY A 22 23.41 8.46 17.71
CA GLY A 22 23.76 7.21 17.03
C GLY A 22 22.83 6.02 17.34
N GLU A 23 21.83 6.21 18.19
CA GLU A 23 20.81 5.20 18.48
C GLU A 23 19.46 5.61 17.87
N SER A 24 18.78 4.65 17.23
CA SER A 24 17.46 4.85 16.63
C SER A 24 16.39 4.31 17.58
N LYS A 25 15.52 5.19 18.07
CA LYS A 25 14.44 4.83 19.00
C LYS A 25 13.08 5.06 18.37
N ILE A 26 12.17 4.09 18.51
CA ILE A 26 10.77 4.26 18.12
C ILE A 26 10.07 5.13 19.17
N ILE A 27 9.42 6.20 18.71
CA ILE A 27 8.72 7.16 19.56
C ILE A 27 7.23 7.24 19.18
N SER A 28 6.44 7.92 20.02
CA SER A 28 5.01 8.14 19.76
C SER A 28 4.79 9.00 18.51
N GLU A 29 3.67 8.78 17.81
CA GLU A 29 3.34 9.55 16.61
C GLU A 29 3.15 11.05 16.89
N SER A 30 2.69 11.42 18.09
CA SER A 30 2.55 12.82 18.52
C SER A 30 3.88 13.55 18.68
N ASN A 31 4.99 12.82 18.84
CA ASN A 31 6.32 13.39 18.95
C ASN A 31 7.02 13.54 17.58
N CYS A 32 6.40 13.04 16.51
CA CYS A 32 6.90 13.23 15.16
C CYS A 32 6.59 14.64 14.67
N THR A 33 7.62 15.47 14.51
CA THR A 33 7.47 16.85 14.01
C THR A 33 7.44 16.94 12.48
N LEU A 34 7.86 15.87 11.80
CA LEU A 34 7.87 15.78 10.34
C LEU A 34 6.51 15.32 9.79
N PRO A 35 6.15 15.75 8.56
CA PRO A 35 4.91 15.33 7.93
C PRO A 35 4.88 13.81 7.74
N ARG A 36 3.75 13.20 8.11
CA ARG A 36 3.58 11.74 8.00
C ARG A 36 3.65 11.31 6.52
N PRO A 37 4.56 10.40 6.15
CA PRO A 37 4.58 9.83 4.81
C PRO A 37 3.27 9.12 4.46
N HIS A 38 2.97 9.04 3.15
CA HIS A 38 1.84 8.25 2.68
C HIS A 38 2.00 6.78 3.11
N THR A 39 0.96 6.26 3.76
CA THR A 39 0.83 4.85 4.16
C THR A 39 0.36 3.97 3.01
N GLN A 40 -0.03 4.57 1.88
CA GLN A 40 -0.47 3.86 0.69
C GLN A 40 0.55 4.03 -0.43
N GLN A 41 0.86 2.94 -1.11
CA GLN A 41 1.77 2.93 -2.26
C GLN A 41 1.15 2.13 -3.39
N LYS A 42 1.28 2.61 -4.64
CA LYS A 42 0.89 1.82 -5.82
C LYS A 42 1.74 0.56 -5.91
N CYS A 43 1.08 -0.56 -6.22
CA CYS A 43 1.73 -1.84 -6.49
C CYS A 43 1.28 -2.34 -7.87
N LYS A 44 2.20 -3.00 -8.57
CA LYS A 44 1.95 -3.58 -9.89
C LYS A 44 2.13 -5.08 -9.81
N MET A 45 1.04 -5.79 -10.07
CA MET A 45 0.98 -7.25 -10.17
C MET A 45 1.05 -7.67 -11.65
N PRO A 46 1.21 -8.97 -11.96
CA PRO A 46 1.10 -9.46 -13.33
C PRO A 46 -0.22 -9.02 -13.98
N ALA A 47 -0.23 -8.84 -15.30
CA ALA A 47 -1.46 -8.46 -16.00
C ALA A 47 -2.59 -9.46 -15.72
N CYS A 48 -3.81 -8.96 -15.55
CA CYS A 48 -4.98 -9.82 -15.39
C CYS A 48 -5.21 -10.60 -16.68
N GLN A 49 -5.56 -11.89 -16.53
CA GLN A 49 -6.01 -12.68 -17.67
C GLN A 49 -7.41 -12.21 -18.06
N ALA A 50 -7.65 -12.07 -19.36
CA ALA A 50 -8.98 -11.81 -19.87
C ALA A 50 -9.78 -13.11 -19.86
N GLU A 51 -10.98 -13.09 -19.30
CA GLU A 51 -11.92 -14.21 -19.36
C GLU A 51 -13.10 -13.86 -20.27
N TRP A 52 -13.52 -14.84 -21.07
CA TRP A 52 -14.73 -14.73 -21.87
C TRP A 52 -15.94 -15.06 -20.98
N TYR A 53 -16.94 -14.18 -20.98
CA TYR A 53 -18.22 -14.46 -20.36
C TYR A 53 -19.26 -14.66 -21.46
N THR A 54 -20.09 -15.68 -21.31
CA THR A 54 -21.24 -15.94 -22.18
C THR A 54 -22.52 -15.73 -21.37
N SER A 55 -23.56 -15.22 -22.02
CA SER A 55 -24.90 -15.10 -21.44
C SER A 55 -25.91 -15.76 -22.38
N ASP A 56 -27.01 -16.24 -21.83
CA ASP A 56 -28.12 -16.77 -22.63
C ASP A 56 -28.70 -15.67 -23.53
N TRP A 57 -29.12 -16.06 -24.73
CA TRP A 57 -29.81 -15.17 -25.65
C TRP A 57 -31.19 -14.83 -25.08
N THR A 58 -31.53 -13.54 -25.02
CA THR A 58 -32.90 -13.11 -24.75
C THR A 58 -33.70 -13.18 -26.05
N GLN A 59 -34.88 -13.81 -25.97
CA GLN A 59 -35.84 -13.97 -27.07
C GLN A 59 -36.74 -12.73 -27.22
#